data_AF-A0A8H4KWP1-F1
#
_entry.id   AF-A0A8H4KWP1-F1
#
_cell.length_a   1.000
_cell.length_b   1.000
_cell.length_c   1.000
_cell.angle_alpha   90.00
_cell.angle_beta   90.00
_cell.angle_gamma   90.00
#
_symmetry.space_group_name_H-M   'P 1'
#
loop_
_entity.id
_entity.type
_entity.pdbx_description
1 polymer ?
#
loop_
_entity_poly.entity_id
_entity_poly.type
_entity_poly.pdbx_seq_one_letter_code
_entity_poly.pdbx_strand_id
1 'polypeptide(L)'
;MMRGEIPSRHRQAFGQRRLAKNPSLQRKLEQMALPLAPLVQLTTGAVHPAFPTTVLNFWLLTDEQLESLAHFYHQRTPCPWTNQYPCPITWSSELPLEEKRRKMGKFIGLRGCESPILLKSEEEILAEVRRARMASEEEMGRRKHYP
;
A
#
# COMPACT_ATOMS: atom_id res chain seq x y z
N MET A 1 -47.50 3.44 -11.42
CA MET A 1 -46.18 3.45 -12.08
C MET A 1 -45.24 2.57 -11.27
N MET A 2 -44.97 1.34 -11.72
CA MET A 2 -44.08 0.39 -11.04
C MET A 2 -42.65 0.58 -11.55
N ARG A 3 -41.71 0.96 -10.67
CA ARG A 3 -40.28 0.97 -10.97
C ARG A 3 -39.78 -0.47 -10.94
N GLY A 4 -39.44 -1.03 -12.10
CA GLY A 4 -38.84 -2.35 -12.20
C GLY A 4 -37.43 -2.36 -11.59
N GLU A 5 -37.23 -3.19 -10.57
CA GLU A 5 -35.90 -3.50 -10.05
C GLU A 5 -35.15 -4.37 -11.06
N ILE A 6 -33.98 -3.91 -11.48
CA ILE A 6 -33.09 -4.66 -12.39
C ILE A 6 -32.41 -5.78 -11.57
N PRO A 7 -32.50 -7.08 -11.95
CA PRO A 7 -31.92 -8.16 -11.16
C PRO A 7 -30.38 -8.10 -11.15
N SER A 8 -29.81 -7.95 -9.95
CA SER A 8 -28.37 -7.86 -9.61
C SER A 8 -27.53 -9.12 -9.89
N ARG A 9 -28.09 -10.15 -10.57
CA ARG A 9 -27.44 -11.45 -10.79
C ARG A 9 -26.27 -11.40 -11.77
N HIS A 10 -26.30 -10.52 -12.76
CA HIS A 10 -25.23 -10.47 -13.77
C HIS A 10 -23.90 -9.94 -13.24
N ARG A 11 -23.91 -9.06 -12.22
CA ARG A 11 -22.70 -8.42 -11.71
C ARG A 11 -21.79 -9.38 -10.92
N GLN A 12 -22.38 -10.30 -10.16
CA GLN A 12 -21.64 -11.31 -9.39
C GLN A 12 -20.90 -12.32 -10.30
N ALA A 13 -21.52 -12.71 -11.43
CA ALA A 13 -20.97 -13.70 -12.34
C ALA A 13 -19.68 -13.25 -13.07
N PHE A 14 -19.54 -11.96 -13.38
CA PHE A 14 -18.35 -11.45 -14.09
C PHE A 14 -17.11 -11.36 -13.18
N GLY A 15 -17.28 -11.03 -11.90
CA GLY A 15 -16.19 -11.00 -10.93
C GLY A 15 -15.63 -12.41 -10.68
N GLN A 16 -16.51 -13.36 -10.38
CA GLN A 16 -16.13 -14.75 -10.11
C GLN A 16 -15.41 -15.42 -11.30
N ARG A 17 -15.87 -15.19 -12.54
CA ARG A 17 -15.21 -15.74 -13.74
C ARG A 17 -13.80 -15.19 -13.96
N ARG A 18 -13.56 -13.90 -13.65
CA ARG A 18 -12.22 -13.30 -13.80
C ARG A 18 -11.26 -13.74 -12.70
N LEU A 19 -11.76 -13.95 -11.48
CA LEU A 19 -10.98 -14.52 -10.38
C LEU A 19 -10.55 -15.96 -10.69
N ALA A 20 -11.49 -16.79 -11.18
CA ALA A 20 -11.19 -18.17 -11.58
C ALA A 20 -10.15 -18.26 -12.70
N LYS A 21 -10.04 -17.23 -13.56
CA LYS A 21 -9.06 -17.15 -14.64
C LYS A 21 -7.71 -16.56 -14.21
N ASN A 22 -7.62 -15.94 -13.03
CA ASN A 22 -6.40 -15.28 -12.57
C ASN A 22 -6.13 -15.57 -11.08
N PRO A 23 -5.42 -16.67 -10.77
CA PRO A 23 -5.09 -17.06 -9.40
C PRO A 23 -4.24 -16.02 -8.65
N SER A 24 -3.41 -15.23 -9.34
CA SER A 24 -2.57 -14.21 -8.69
C SER A 24 -3.40 -13.02 -8.23
N LEU A 25 -4.37 -12.59 -9.05
CA LEU A 25 -5.35 -11.56 -8.66
C LEU A 25 -6.19 -12.02 -7.47
N GLN A 26 -6.69 -13.26 -7.51
CA GLN A 26 -7.47 -13.81 -6.39
C GLN A 26 -6.66 -13.80 -5.09
N ARG A 27 -5.43 -14.34 -5.11
CA ARG A 27 -4.54 -14.34 -3.94
C ARG A 27 -4.27 -12.93 -3.43
N LYS A 28 -4.08 -11.96 -4.33
CA LYS A 28 -3.86 -10.56 -3.93
C LYS A 28 -5.10 -9.98 -3.26
N LEU A 29 -6.30 -10.24 -3.77
CA LEU A 29 -7.53 -9.77 -3.14
C LEU A 29 -7.76 -10.41 -1.77
N GLU A 30 -7.46 -11.69 -1.61
CA GLU A 30 -7.47 -12.37 -0.31
C GLU A 30 -6.52 -11.69 0.68
N GLN A 31 -5.30 -11.34 0.25
CA GLN A 31 -4.36 -10.56 1.06
C GLN A 31 -4.89 -9.15 1.40
N MET A 32 -5.51 -8.47 0.44
CA MET A 32 -6.08 -7.13 0.64
C MET A 32 -7.29 -7.14 1.58
N ALA A 33 -8.03 -8.24 1.64
CA ALA A 33 -9.16 -8.43 2.53
C ALA A 33 -8.77 -8.81 3.97
N LEU A 34 -7.48 -9.06 4.26
CA LEU A 34 -7.05 -9.41 5.61
C LEU A 34 -7.43 -8.31 6.61
N PRO A 35 -8.09 -8.66 7.73
CA PRO A 35 -8.50 -7.68 8.74
C PRO A 35 -7.29 -7.18 9.52
N LEU A 36 -7.36 -5.91 9.95
CA LEU A 36 -6.37 -5.29 10.82
C LEU A 36 -6.95 -5.11 12.22
N ALA A 37 -6.15 -5.46 13.23
CA ALA A 37 -6.51 -5.21 14.62
C ALA A 37 -6.39 -3.71 14.93
N PRO A 38 -7.37 -3.11 15.63
CA PRO A 38 -7.33 -1.69 15.97
C PRO A 38 -6.22 -1.40 16.98
N LEU A 39 -5.49 -0.31 16.76
CA LEU A 39 -4.58 0.26 17.75
C LEU A 39 -5.33 1.27 18.63
N VAL A 40 -5.00 1.31 19.91
CA VAL A 40 -5.58 2.26 20.87
C VAL A 40 -4.59 3.40 21.18
N GLN A 41 -5.12 4.58 21.47
CA GLN A 41 -4.34 5.71 21.95
C GLN A 41 -3.95 5.49 23.41
N LEU A 42 -2.68 5.74 23.77
CA LEU A 42 -2.18 5.42 25.11
C LEU A 42 -2.83 6.22 26.24
N THR A 43 -3.27 7.44 25.97
CA THR A 43 -3.85 8.32 27.00
C THR A 43 -5.34 8.11 27.24
N THR A 44 -6.09 7.73 26.20
CA THR A 44 -7.56 7.63 26.26
C THR A 44 -8.09 6.21 26.09
N GLY A 45 -7.27 5.28 25.59
CA GLY A 45 -7.71 3.95 25.18
C GLY A 45 -8.62 3.94 23.94
N ALA A 46 -8.86 5.09 23.32
CA ALA A 46 -9.76 5.20 22.16
C ALA A 46 -9.06 4.78 20.86
N VAL A 47 -9.86 4.35 19.89
CA VAL A 47 -9.40 4.03 18.53
C VAL A 47 -9.75 5.19 17.61
N HIS A 48 -8.82 5.56 16.73
CA HIS A 48 -9.09 6.61 15.74
C HIS A 48 -10.24 6.20 14.79
N PRO A 49 -11.22 7.06 14.49
CA PRO A 49 -12.37 6.71 13.64
C PRO A 49 -11.99 6.31 12.20
N ALA A 50 -10.89 6.84 11.68
CA ALA A 50 -10.36 6.46 10.37
C ALA A 50 -9.33 5.31 10.42
N PHE A 51 -9.20 4.60 11.56
CA PHE A 51 -8.28 3.47 11.63
C PHE A 51 -8.69 2.39 10.61
N PRO A 52 -7.76 1.89 9.77
CA PRO A 52 -8.10 0.97 8.70
C PRO A 52 -8.50 -0.40 9.25
N THR A 53 -9.63 -0.93 8.76
CA THR A 53 -10.16 -2.23 9.19
C THR A 53 -9.59 -3.42 8.41
N THR A 54 -9.02 -3.17 7.23
CA THR A 54 -8.38 -4.18 6.38
C THR A 54 -7.10 -3.62 5.75
N VAL A 55 -6.27 -4.52 5.21
CA VAL A 55 -5.07 -4.12 4.45
C VAL A 55 -5.43 -3.22 3.26
N LEU A 56 -6.54 -3.48 2.56
CA LEU A 56 -7.02 -2.62 1.47
C LEU A 56 -7.33 -1.21 1.98
N ASN A 57 -8.12 -1.11 3.05
CA ASN A 57 -8.51 0.17 3.63
C ASN A 57 -7.29 1.00 4.03
N PHE A 58 -6.24 0.36 4.55
CA PHE A 58 -4.97 1.02 4.87
C PHE A 58 -4.33 1.65 3.62
N TRP A 59 -4.23 0.92 2.51
CA TRP A 59 -3.63 1.45 1.28
C TRP A 59 -4.44 2.56 0.63
N LEU A 60 -5.73 2.67 0.97
CA LEU A 60 -6.63 3.72 0.50
C LEU A 60 -6.67 4.95 1.40
N LEU A 61 -5.92 4.97 2.51
CA LEU A 61 -5.86 6.15 3.38
C LEU A 61 -5.34 7.37 2.62
N THR A 62 -6.05 8.50 2.78
CA THR A 62 -5.67 9.79 2.21
C THR A 62 -4.58 10.47 3.03
N ASP A 63 -3.96 11.51 2.47
CA ASP A 63 -2.96 12.32 3.19
C ASP A 63 -3.54 12.89 4.50
N GLU A 64 -4.73 13.48 4.43
CA GLU A 64 -5.44 14.04 5.58
C GLU A 64 -5.70 13.00 6.67
N GLN A 65 -6.16 11.79 6.28
CA GLN A 65 -6.40 10.70 7.24
C GLN A 65 -5.10 10.25 7.91
N LEU A 66 -4.00 10.21 7.18
CA LEU A 66 -2.68 9.85 7.71
C LEU A 66 -2.15 10.92 8.67
N GLU A 67 -2.27 12.20 8.33
CA GLU A 67 -1.92 13.32 9.21
C GLU A 67 -2.74 13.28 10.52
N SER A 68 -4.03 12.99 10.41
CA SER A 68 -4.95 12.87 11.53
C SER A 68 -4.58 11.68 12.43
N LEU A 69 -4.32 10.51 11.85
CA LEU A 69 -3.83 9.31 12.56
C LEU A 69 -2.49 9.58 13.28
N ALA A 70 -1.53 10.20 12.59
CA ALA A 70 -0.22 10.48 13.16
C ALA A 70 -0.30 11.47 14.33
N HIS A 71 -1.19 12.46 14.26
CA HIS A 71 -1.43 13.37 15.38
C HIS A 71 -2.11 12.65 16.56
N PHE A 72 -3.19 11.89 16.29
CA PHE A 72 -3.94 11.16 17.31
C PHE A 72 -3.06 10.20 18.12
N TYR A 73 -2.15 9.49 17.46
CA TYR A 73 -1.21 8.57 18.12
C TYR A 73 0.12 9.23 18.58
N HIS A 74 0.15 10.55 18.75
CA HIS A 74 1.32 11.29 19.24
C HIS A 74 2.59 11.14 18.40
N GLN A 75 2.48 10.77 17.12
CA GLN A 75 3.62 10.60 16.21
C GLN A 75 3.96 11.86 15.43
N ARG A 76 2.95 12.70 15.11
CA ARG A 76 3.12 13.99 14.42
C ARG A 76 3.54 15.12 15.35
N THR A 77 3.01 15.12 16.58
CA THR A 77 3.30 16.13 17.59
C THR A 77 3.89 15.41 18.79
N PRO A 78 5.22 15.15 18.78
CA PRO A 78 5.83 14.30 19.78
C PRO A 78 5.63 14.82 21.20
N CYS A 79 5.43 13.90 22.14
CA CYS A 79 5.21 14.18 23.56
C CYS A 79 5.73 12.98 24.39
N PRO A 80 5.59 12.98 25.73
CA PRO A 80 6.07 11.88 26.57
C PRO A 80 5.52 10.48 26.21
N TRP A 81 4.39 10.41 25.49
CA TRP A 81 3.74 9.16 25.08
C TRP A 81 4.28 8.59 23.76
N THR A 82 4.95 9.39 22.93
CA THR A 82 5.38 8.99 21.57
C THR A 82 6.22 7.72 21.58
N ASN A 83 7.20 7.64 22.49
CA ASN A 83 8.13 6.52 22.59
C ASN A 83 7.57 5.33 23.36
N GLN A 84 6.34 5.41 23.87
CA GLN A 84 5.68 4.33 24.60
C GLN A 84 4.86 3.42 23.68
N TYR A 85 4.64 3.83 22.42
CA TYR A 85 4.06 2.94 21.42
C TYR A 85 5.07 1.85 21.01
N PRO A 86 4.61 0.67 20.55
CA PRO A 86 5.52 -0.45 20.23
C PRO A 86 6.54 -0.14 19.11
N CYS A 87 6.13 0.66 18.12
CA CYS A 87 6.91 0.94 16.91
C CYS A 87 6.91 2.44 16.61
N PRO A 88 7.51 3.30 17.45
CA PRO A 88 7.46 4.76 17.25
C PRO A 88 8.11 5.15 15.92
N ILE A 89 7.59 6.22 15.31
CA ILE A 89 8.02 6.71 14.00
C ILE A 89 8.32 8.21 14.04
N THR A 90 9.26 8.64 13.20
CA THR A 90 9.46 10.06 12.91
C THR A 90 8.50 10.49 11.81
N TRP A 91 7.65 11.48 12.08
CA TRP A 91 6.69 12.03 11.13
C TRP A 91 7.10 13.41 10.63
N SER A 92 6.83 13.70 9.36
CA SER A 92 6.86 15.06 8.81
C SER A 92 5.69 15.22 7.84
N SER A 93 5.02 16.36 7.92
CA SER A 93 3.88 16.66 7.04
C SER A 93 4.30 16.93 5.59
N GLU A 94 5.58 17.18 5.35
CA GLU A 94 6.15 17.43 4.01
C GLU A 94 6.46 16.13 3.24
N LEU A 95 6.36 14.98 3.91
CA LEU A 95 6.64 13.70 3.28
C LEU A 95 5.63 13.39 2.17
N PRO A 96 6.05 12.73 1.07
CA PRO A 96 5.12 12.21 0.08
C PRO A 96 4.11 11.22 0.69
N LEU A 97 2.91 11.15 0.11
CA LEU A 97 1.83 10.27 0.57
C LEU A 97 2.27 8.80 0.73
N GLU A 98 3.07 8.28 -0.20
CA GLU A 98 3.58 6.91 -0.12
C GLU A 98 4.48 6.70 1.09
N GLU A 99 5.36 7.65 1.40
CA GLU A 99 6.24 7.55 2.56
C GLU A 99 5.46 7.68 3.88
N LYS A 100 4.47 8.57 3.93
CA LYS A 100 3.51 8.67 5.05
C LYS A 100 2.80 7.35 5.30
N ARG A 101 2.27 6.71 4.24
CA ARG A 101 1.65 5.38 4.34
C ARG A 101 2.63 4.36 4.91
N ARG A 102 3.86 4.31 4.41
CA ARG A 102 4.85 3.32 4.88
C ARG A 102 5.25 3.56 6.33
N LYS A 103 5.51 4.80 6.74
CA LYS A 103 5.75 5.12 8.15
C LYS A 103 4.57 4.70 9.03
N MET A 104 3.33 5.04 8.64
CA MET A 104 2.14 4.63 9.36
C MET A 104 1.97 3.09 9.39
N GLY A 105 2.26 2.41 8.28
CA GLY A 105 2.25 0.96 8.17
C GLY A 105 3.21 0.31 9.15
N LYS A 106 4.45 0.82 9.23
CA LYS A 106 5.44 0.38 10.23
C LYS A 106 4.92 0.60 11.66
N PHE A 107 4.32 1.76 11.92
CA PHE A 107 3.79 2.12 13.25
C PHE A 107 2.70 1.17 13.72
N ILE A 108 1.78 0.75 12.84
CA ILE A 108 0.70 -0.19 13.17
C ILE A 108 1.11 -1.67 13.01
N GLY A 109 2.38 -1.96 12.69
CA GLY A 109 2.93 -3.33 12.65
C GLY A 109 2.78 -4.07 11.30
N LEU A 110 2.55 -3.37 10.19
CA LEU A 110 2.57 -3.97 8.86
C LEU A 110 4.00 -4.24 8.39
N ARG A 111 4.21 -5.41 7.78
CA ARG A 111 5.51 -5.79 7.17
C ARG A 111 5.69 -5.16 5.80
N GLY A 112 6.95 -4.93 5.39
CA GLY A 112 7.29 -4.35 4.08
C GLY A 112 7.11 -2.83 4.00
N CYS A 113 6.90 -2.18 5.14
CA CYS A 113 6.71 -0.75 5.28
C CYS A 113 7.96 -0.01 5.79
N GLU A 114 9.15 -0.64 5.77
CA GLU A 114 10.40 -0.04 6.26
C GLU A 114 10.89 1.09 5.34
N SER A 115 10.93 2.33 5.82
CA SER A 115 11.54 3.48 5.11
C SER A 115 12.97 3.75 5.63
N PRO A 116 13.89 4.27 4.79
CA PRO A 116 13.70 4.64 3.39
C PRO A 116 13.71 3.42 2.45
N ILE A 117 12.96 3.49 1.35
CA ILE A 117 13.12 2.56 0.23
C ILE A 117 14.19 3.16 -0.68
N LEU A 118 15.22 2.40 -1.01
CA LEU A 118 16.09 2.72 -2.14
C LEU A 118 15.32 2.43 -3.42
N LEU A 119 14.37 3.30 -3.77
CA LEU A 119 13.78 3.30 -5.10
C LEU A 119 14.84 3.85 -6.04
N LYS A 120 15.10 3.09 -7.12
CA LYS A 120 15.89 3.58 -8.23
C LYS A 120 15.25 4.88 -8.72
N SER A 121 16.06 5.90 -8.97
CA SER A 121 15.54 7.12 -9.58
C SER A 121 14.94 6.79 -10.95
N GLU A 122 14.03 7.63 -11.44
CA GLU A 122 13.48 7.47 -12.80
C GLU A 122 14.60 7.37 -13.84
N GLU A 123 15.65 8.19 -13.67
CA GLU A 123 16.84 8.18 -14.51
C GLU A 123 17.58 6.83 -14.47
N GLU A 124 17.71 6.25 -13.27
CA GLU A 124 18.36 4.95 -13.08
C GLU A 124 17.53 3.82 -13.70
N ILE A 125 16.21 3.85 -13.55
CA ILE A 125 15.27 2.91 -14.18
C ILE A 125 15.40 3.00 -15.70
N LEU A 126 15.36 4.22 -16.27
CA LEU A 126 15.48 4.46 -17.70
C LEU A 126 16.86 4.01 -18.24
N ALA A 127 17.93 4.27 -17.49
CA ALA A 127 19.27 3.83 -17.86
C ALA A 127 19.40 2.29 -17.86
N GLU A 128 18.74 1.60 -16.93
CA GLU A 128 18.69 0.15 -16.89
C GLU A 128 17.89 -0.44 -18.06
N VAL A 129 16.73 0.13 -18.39
CA VAL A 129 15.93 -0.27 -19.56
C VAL A 129 16.72 -0.08 -20.86
N ARG A 130 17.43 1.05 -21.01
CA ARG A 130 18.29 1.29 -22.18
C ARG A 130 19.41 0.25 -22.29
N ARG A 131 20.10 -0.05 -21.18
CA ARG A 131 21.15 -1.07 -21.15
C ARG A 131 20.61 -2.47 -21.50
N ALA A 132 19.47 -2.85 -20.94
CA ALA A 132 18.84 -4.14 -21.22
C ALA A 132 18.47 -4.29 -22.71
N ARG A 133 17.96 -3.22 -23.32
CA ARG A 133 17.65 -3.20 -24.76
C ARG A 133 18.90 -3.40 -25.61
N MET A 134 19.96 -2.62 -25.37
CA MET A 134 21.23 -2.75 -26.10
C MET A 134 21.81 -4.17 -25.99
N ALA A 135 21.83 -4.73 -24.78
CA ALA A 135 22.30 -6.10 -24.56
C ALA A 135 21.48 -7.14 -25.33
N SER A 136 20.14 -6.99 -25.38
CA SER A 136 19.28 -7.89 -26.15
C SER A 136 19.48 -7.79 -27.66
N GLU A 137 19.77 -6.59 -28.17
CA GLU A 137 20.05 -6.33 -29.59
C GLU A 137 21.41 -6.91 -29.99
N GLU A 138 22.44 -6.76 -29.15
CA GLU A 138 23.75 -7.39 -29.33
C GLU A 138 23.67 -8.92 -29.30
N GLU A 139 22.88 -9.48 -28.37
CA GLU A 139 22.71 -10.93 -28.26
C GLU A 139 21.96 -11.51 -29.47
N MET A 140 20.93 -10.82 -29.98
CA MET A 140 20.29 -11.17 -31.25
C MET A 140 21.23 -11.07 -32.43
N GLY A 141 22.10 -10.05 -32.47
CA GLY A 141 23.13 -9.91 -33.50
C GLY A 141 24.11 -11.08 -33.51
N ARG A 142 24.60 -11.47 -32.32
CA ARG A 142 25.48 -12.64 -32.15
C ARG A 142 24.84 -13.95 -32.63
N ARG A 143 23.58 -14.21 -32.26
CA ARG A 143 22.84 -15.40 -32.72
C ARG A 143 22.63 -15.45 -34.22
N LYS A 144 22.59 -14.30 -34.91
CA LYS A 144 22.49 -14.24 -36.38
C LYS A 144 23.83 -14.42 -37.08
N HIS A 145 24.95 -14.12 -36.41
CA HIS A 145 26.30 -14.16 -36.99
C HIS A 145 27.04 -15.49 -36.76
N TYR A 146 26.59 -16.30 -35.81
CA TYR A 146 27.03 -17.69 -35.61
C TYR A 146 25.80 -18.61 -35.62
N PRO A 147 25.45 -19.22 -36.77
CA PRO A 147 24.48 -20.31 -36.83
C PRO A 147 25.01 -21.62 -36.24
#